data_AF-A0A973WF58-F1
#
_entry.id   AF-A0A973WF58-F1
#
_cell.length_a   1.000
_cell.length_b   1.000
_cell.length_c   1.000
_cell.angle_alpha   90.00
_cell.angle_beta   90.00
_cell.angle_gamma   90.00
#
_symmetry.space_group_name_H-M   'P 1'
#
loop_
_entity.id
_entity.type
_entity.pdbx_description
1 polymer ?
#
loop_
_entity_poly.entity_id
_entity_poly.type
_entity_poly.pdbx_seq_one_letter_code
_entity_poly.pdbx_strand_id
1 'polypeptide(L)'
;MKGENPVLGVGPLAATKLEAANINPSTGLATDYLNHFNEVIMLLEMLPAMPDCSADVLEWQPMDYESHFQSSTFTDKQLAILAYHAAPEHLRTALETCIREADGAVVYMQSKLQNADNPADVAFEIADFATNQIKPIISRASGVIHGVAVDSERGEGDEAQAEIDAMFA
;
A
#
# COMPACT_ATOMS: atom_id res chain seq x y z
N MET A 1 31.30 15.59 6.04
CA MET A 1 30.98 15.33 4.62
C MET A 1 29.47 15.38 4.51
N LYS A 2 28.90 16.35 3.79
CA LYS A 2 27.45 16.38 3.54
C LYS A 2 27.18 15.24 2.56
N GLY A 3 26.64 14.13 3.04
CA GLY A 3 26.16 13.07 2.15
C GLY A 3 25.08 13.67 1.27
N GLU A 4 25.26 13.60 -0.05
CA GLU A 4 24.23 14.00 -1.00
C GLU A 4 22.96 13.21 -0.69
N ASN A 5 21.81 13.89 -0.64
CA ASN A 5 20.54 13.18 -0.53
C ASN A 5 20.42 12.22 -1.72
N PRO A 6 20.03 10.96 -1.50
CA PRO A 6 19.92 10.00 -2.58
C PRO A 6 18.90 10.52 -3.61
N VAL A 7 19.28 10.46 -4.90
CA VAL A 7 18.45 10.92 -6.02
C VAL A 7 18.13 9.72 -6.90
N LEU A 8 16.86 9.58 -7.30
CA LEU A 8 16.44 8.54 -8.24
C LEU A 8 17.11 8.75 -9.61
N GLY A 9 17.47 7.65 -10.27
CA GLY A 9 18.04 7.66 -11.61
C GLY A 9 19.57 7.76 -11.68
N VAL A 10 20.27 7.93 -10.55
CA VAL A 10 21.74 8.04 -10.53
C VAL A 10 22.42 7.04 -9.59
N GLY A 11 23.62 6.61 -9.96
CA GLY A 11 24.51 5.80 -9.12
C GLY A 11 23.89 4.49 -8.61
N PRO A 12 23.70 4.31 -7.29
CA PRO A 12 23.04 3.13 -6.73
C PRO A 12 21.55 3.05 -7.09
N LEU A 13 20.89 4.17 -7.37
CA LEU A 13 19.46 4.28 -7.69
C LEU A 13 19.19 4.42 -9.19
N ALA A 14 20.12 3.93 -10.04
CA ALA A 14 19.90 3.90 -11.48
C ALA A 14 18.67 3.05 -11.84
N ALA A 15 17.88 3.49 -12.82
CA ALA A 15 16.62 2.84 -13.19
C ALA A 15 16.75 1.33 -13.42
N THR A 16 17.79 0.90 -14.14
CA THR A 16 18.06 -0.53 -14.41
C THR A 16 18.34 -1.36 -13.15
N LYS A 17 18.91 -0.75 -12.10
CA LYS A 17 19.14 -1.43 -10.81
C LYS A 17 17.85 -1.55 -10.01
N LEU A 18 17.03 -0.49 -10.04
CA LEU A 18 15.73 -0.48 -9.37
C LEU A 18 14.79 -1.51 -10.00
N GLU A 19 14.70 -1.54 -11.33
CA GLU A 19 13.89 -2.52 -12.07
C GLU A 19 14.34 -3.96 -11.78
N ALA A 20 15.65 -4.23 -11.78
CA ALA A 20 16.19 -5.55 -11.47
C ALA A 20 15.87 -6.02 -10.04
N ALA A 21 15.62 -5.07 -9.13
CA ALA A 21 15.26 -5.30 -7.74
C ALA A 21 13.74 -5.23 -7.50
N ASN A 22 12.88 -5.22 -8.52
CA ASN A 22 11.42 -5.04 -8.38
C ASN A 22 11.02 -3.73 -7.67
N ILE A 23 11.84 -2.68 -7.80
CA ILE A 23 11.56 -1.33 -7.33
C ILE A 23 11.15 -0.50 -8.54
N ASN A 24 10.05 0.24 -8.44
CA ASN A 24 9.64 1.11 -9.54
C ASN A 24 10.65 2.26 -9.71
N PRO A 25 11.25 2.44 -10.89
CA PRO A 25 12.31 3.42 -11.10
C PRO A 25 11.84 4.88 -11.11
N SER A 26 10.56 5.14 -11.41
CA SER A 26 10.00 6.50 -11.43
C SER A 26 9.53 6.95 -10.05
N THR A 27 9.08 6.03 -9.20
CA THR A 27 8.59 6.35 -7.85
C THR A 27 9.60 6.05 -6.74
N GLY A 28 10.54 5.12 -6.96
CA GLY A 28 11.44 4.62 -5.93
C GLY A 28 10.78 3.64 -4.95
N LEU A 29 9.55 3.20 -5.22
CA LEU A 29 8.76 2.36 -4.32
C LEU A 29 8.70 0.91 -4.84
N ALA A 30 8.94 -0.04 -3.94
CA ALA A 30 8.84 -1.48 -4.19
C ALA A 30 7.43 -2.02 -3.91
N THR A 31 6.91 -2.83 -4.84
CA THR A 31 5.63 -3.54 -4.70
C THR A 31 5.65 -4.65 -3.65
N ASP A 32 6.84 -5.20 -3.35
CA ASP A 32 7.06 -6.23 -2.32
C ASP A 32 6.57 -5.83 -0.92
N TYR A 33 6.40 -4.53 -0.66
CA TYR A 33 5.78 -4.06 0.58
C TYR A 33 4.33 -4.54 0.73
N LEU A 34 3.57 -4.60 -0.36
CA LEU A 34 2.15 -4.99 -0.33
C LEU A 34 1.95 -6.46 0.06
N ASN A 35 2.99 -7.29 0.00
CA ASN A 35 2.92 -8.69 0.44
C ASN A 35 2.52 -8.80 1.92
N HIS A 36 2.97 -7.85 2.75
CA HIS A 36 2.58 -7.77 4.17
C HIS A 36 1.06 -7.73 4.38
N PHE A 37 0.35 -7.02 3.50
CA PHE A 37 -1.12 -6.94 3.54
C PHE A 37 -1.79 -8.10 2.81
N ASN A 38 -1.24 -8.53 1.67
CA ASN A 38 -1.80 -9.65 0.91
C ASN A 38 -1.89 -10.93 1.74
N GLU A 39 -0.89 -11.18 2.59
CA GLU A 39 -0.86 -12.32 3.51
C GLU A 39 -2.02 -12.28 4.51
N VAL A 40 -2.25 -11.15 5.20
CA VAL A 40 -3.37 -11.05 6.16
C VAL A 40 -4.73 -11.00 5.48
N ILE A 41 -4.85 -10.36 4.30
CA ILE A 41 -6.09 -10.37 3.51
C ILE A 41 -6.49 -11.81 3.18
N MET A 42 -5.54 -12.62 2.72
CA MET A 42 -5.80 -14.04 2.42
C MET A 42 -6.34 -14.78 3.66
N LEU A 43 -5.75 -14.55 4.84
CA LEU A 43 -6.22 -15.16 6.08
C LEU A 43 -7.64 -14.70 6.45
N LEU A 44 -7.91 -13.40 6.37
CA LEU A 44 -9.24 -12.81 6.63
C LEU A 44 -10.32 -13.41 5.71
N GLU A 45 -10.00 -13.60 4.43
CA GLU A 45 -10.90 -14.21 3.44
C GLU A 45 -11.13 -15.71 3.69
N MET A 46 -10.17 -16.40 4.30
CA MET A 46 -10.26 -17.83 4.59
C MET A 46 -11.03 -18.15 5.87
N LEU A 47 -11.21 -17.18 6.77
CA LEU A 47 -11.90 -17.38 8.06
C LEU A 47 -13.24 -18.13 7.97
N PRO A 48 -14.14 -17.88 6.99
CA PRO A 48 -15.41 -18.60 6.91
C PRO A 48 -15.24 -20.10 6.66
N ALA A 49 -14.20 -20.48 5.92
CA ALA A 49 -13.89 -21.87 5.60
C ALA A 49 -12.94 -22.52 6.62
N MET A 50 -12.10 -21.71 7.27
CA MET A 50 -11.07 -22.14 8.21
C MET A 50 -11.00 -21.19 9.41
N PRO A 51 -11.94 -21.24 10.36
CA PRO A 51 -11.94 -20.34 11.53
C PRO A 51 -10.69 -20.48 12.41
N ASP A 52 -10.00 -21.63 12.34
CA ASP A 52 -8.77 -21.91 13.08
C ASP A 52 -7.60 -20.99 12.70
N CYS A 53 -7.61 -20.37 11.51
CA CYS A 53 -6.59 -19.38 11.12
C CYS A 53 -6.78 -18.02 11.83
N SER A 54 -7.81 -17.87 12.67
CA SER A 54 -8.03 -16.67 13.48
C SER A 54 -6.83 -16.31 14.36
N ALA A 55 -6.08 -17.30 14.87
CA ALA A 55 -4.86 -17.04 15.63
C ALA A 55 -3.83 -16.27 14.79
N ASP A 56 -3.57 -16.73 13.55
CA ASP A 56 -2.62 -16.08 12.64
C ASP A 56 -3.09 -14.67 12.24
N VAL A 57 -4.40 -14.49 12.05
CA VAL A 57 -5.00 -13.16 11.82
C VAL A 57 -4.71 -12.23 13.00
N LEU A 58 -4.81 -12.70 14.24
CA LEU A 58 -4.57 -11.91 15.45
C LEU A 58 -3.08 -11.66 15.74
N GLU A 59 -2.20 -12.51 15.24
CA GLU A 59 -0.75 -12.33 15.35
C GLU A 59 -0.21 -11.27 14.38
N TRP A 60 -0.90 -11.03 13.26
CA TRP A 60 -0.52 -9.95 12.35
C TRP A 60 -0.49 -8.59 13.05
N GLN A 61 0.51 -7.77 12.75
CA GLN A 61 0.68 -6.43 13.31
C GLN A 61 1.03 -5.43 12.22
N PRO A 62 0.56 -4.18 12.32
CA PRO A 62 0.95 -3.09 11.43
C PRO A 62 2.48 -2.94 11.33
N MET A 63 2.96 -2.69 10.11
CA MET A 63 4.37 -2.45 9.88
C MET A 63 4.58 -1.35 8.83
N ASP A 64 5.36 -0.33 9.21
CA ASP A 64 5.75 0.72 8.26
C ASP A 64 6.66 0.17 7.15
N TYR A 65 6.80 0.97 6.10
CA TYR A 65 7.53 0.60 4.89
C TYR A 65 8.98 0.15 5.18
N GLU A 66 9.70 0.92 6.00
CA GLU A 66 11.10 0.64 6.30
C GLU A 66 11.26 -0.60 7.18
N SER A 67 10.44 -0.71 8.23
CA SER A 67 10.43 -1.83 9.15
C SER A 67 10.11 -3.15 8.44
N HIS A 68 9.19 -3.13 7.46
CA HIS A 68 8.91 -4.29 6.61
C HIS A 68 10.15 -4.76 5.86
N PHE A 69 10.83 -3.86 5.17
CA PHE A 69 12.05 -4.26 4.44
C PHE A 69 13.19 -4.65 5.36
N GLN A 70 13.35 -4.01 6.52
CA GLN A 70 14.40 -4.39 7.48
C GLN A 70 14.25 -5.84 7.96
N SER A 71 13.00 -6.24 8.26
CA SER A 71 12.66 -7.55 8.81
C SER A 71 12.42 -8.64 7.76
N SER A 72 12.13 -8.28 6.50
CA SER A 72 11.81 -9.25 5.45
C SER A 72 13.04 -9.97 4.87
N THR A 73 12.75 -11.05 4.13
CA THR A 73 13.71 -11.83 3.34
C THR A 73 13.98 -11.24 1.95
N PHE A 74 13.45 -10.05 1.67
CA PHE A 74 13.62 -9.38 0.38
C PHE A 74 15.11 -9.06 0.13
N THR A 75 15.66 -9.57 -0.98
CA THR A 75 17.10 -9.54 -1.30
C THR A 75 17.65 -8.12 -1.29
N ASP A 76 16.96 -7.19 -1.94
CA ASP A 76 17.42 -5.83 -2.17
C ASP A 76 16.86 -4.83 -1.15
N LYS A 77 16.59 -5.27 0.09
CA LYS A 77 15.94 -4.45 1.13
C LYS A 77 16.62 -3.12 1.42
N GLN A 78 17.96 -3.10 1.44
CA GLN A 78 18.71 -1.85 1.65
C GLN A 78 18.54 -0.89 0.46
N LEU A 79 18.42 -1.42 -0.76
CA LEU A 79 18.16 -0.61 -1.95
C LEU A 79 16.73 -0.08 -1.94
N ALA A 80 15.74 -0.87 -1.52
CA ALA A 80 14.35 -0.43 -1.37
C ALA A 80 14.21 0.71 -0.34
N ILE A 81 14.84 0.58 0.83
CA ILE A 81 14.85 1.65 1.85
C ILE A 81 15.55 2.91 1.32
N LEU A 82 16.69 2.76 0.65
CA LEU A 82 17.40 3.90 0.06
C LEU A 82 16.57 4.59 -1.03
N ALA A 83 15.93 3.81 -1.90
CA ALA A 83 15.07 4.32 -2.97
C ALA A 83 13.82 5.02 -2.41
N TYR A 84 13.24 4.49 -1.34
CA TYR A 84 12.15 5.12 -0.60
C TYR A 84 12.58 6.49 -0.06
N HIS A 85 13.74 6.63 0.59
CA HIS A 85 14.19 7.96 1.03
C HIS A 85 14.47 8.95 -0.11
N ALA A 86 14.76 8.46 -1.31
CA ALA A 86 14.91 9.27 -2.52
C ALA A 86 13.57 9.56 -3.23
N ALA A 87 12.49 8.87 -2.84
CA ALA A 87 11.19 8.99 -3.47
C ALA A 87 10.58 10.38 -3.25
N PRO A 88 9.83 10.91 -4.23
CA PRO A 88 9.09 12.15 -4.07
C PRO A 88 8.20 12.14 -2.82
N GLU A 89 8.27 13.21 -2.03
CA GLU A 89 7.59 13.30 -0.72
C GLU A 89 6.07 13.08 -0.83
N HIS A 90 5.44 13.59 -1.89
CA HIS A 90 4.01 13.41 -2.13
C HIS A 90 3.63 11.94 -2.37
N LEU A 91 4.48 11.15 -3.06
CA LEU A 91 4.24 9.73 -3.27
C LEU A 91 4.43 8.93 -1.98
N ARG A 92 5.45 9.26 -1.18
CA ARG A 92 5.63 8.65 0.16
C ARG A 92 4.42 8.92 1.04
N THR A 93 3.96 10.17 1.09
CA THR A 93 2.81 10.58 1.89
C THR A 93 1.52 9.89 1.44
N ALA A 94 1.31 9.76 0.12
CA ALA A 94 0.17 9.05 -0.45
C ALA A 94 0.19 7.56 -0.10
N LEU A 95 1.36 6.92 -0.16
CA LEU A 95 1.54 5.52 0.23
C LEU A 95 1.30 5.34 1.74
N GLU A 96 1.94 6.13 2.59
CA GLU A 96 1.78 6.11 4.05
C GLU A 96 0.33 6.34 4.49
N THR A 97 -0.41 7.16 3.74
CA THR A 97 -1.84 7.34 4.00
C THR A 97 -2.64 6.07 3.70
N CYS A 98 -2.34 5.37 2.60
CA CYS A 98 -2.96 4.08 2.31
C CYS A 98 -2.57 3.02 3.35
N ILE A 99 -1.31 3.01 3.80
CA ILE A 99 -0.81 2.11 4.85
C ILE A 99 -1.62 2.27 6.13
N ARG A 100 -1.70 3.50 6.67
CA ARG A 100 -2.43 3.76 7.91
C ARG A 100 -3.92 3.39 7.81
N GLU A 101 -4.53 3.60 6.65
CA GLU A 101 -5.93 3.22 6.43
C GLU A 101 -6.11 1.71 6.42
N ALA A 102 -5.23 0.98 5.72
CA ALA A 102 -5.25 -0.48 5.68
C ALA A 102 -4.96 -1.09 7.06
N ASP A 103 -3.95 -0.58 7.77
CA ASP A 103 -3.60 -0.99 9.13
C ASP A 103 -4.79 -0.84 10.07
N GLY A 104 -5.43 0.33 10.07
CA GLY A 104 -6.61 0.60 10.88
C GLY A 104 -7.77 -0.32 10.53
N ALA A 105 -7.97 -0.63 9.25
CA ALA A 105 -9.01 -1.52 8.78
C ALA A 105 -8.79 -2.98 9.25
N VAL A 106 -7.55 -3.48 9.19
CA VAL A 106 -7.19 -4.81 9.70
C VAL A 106 -7.35 -4.87 11.22
N VAL A 107 -6.80 -3.89 11.95
CA VAL A 107 -6.91 -3.83 13.44
C VAL A 107 -8.37 -3.76 13.88
N TYR A 108 -9.22 -3.03 13.15
CA TYR A 108 -10.65 -3.00 13.43
C TYR A 108 -11.30 -4.37 13.29
N MET A 109 -10.97 -5.15 12.26
CA MET A 109 -11.46 -6.53 12.12
C MET A 109 -10.89 -7.48 13.17
N GLN A 110 -9.60 -7.36 13.52
CA GLN A 110 -9.01 -8.11 14.63
C GLN A 110 -9.76 -7.84 15.94
N SER A 111 -10.17 -6.60 16.20
CA SER A 111 -10.95 -6.27 17.40
C SER A 111 -12.32 -6.97 17.41
N LYS A 112 -12.99 -7.11 16.26
CA LYS A 112 -14.24 -7.87 16.17
C LYS A 112 -14.02 -9.35 16.43
N LEU A 113 -12.95 -9.89 15.84
CA LEU A 113 -12.57 -11.28 16.01
C LEU A 113 -12.24 -11.63 17.47
N GLN A 114 -11.53 -10.74 18.18
CA GLN A 114 -11.18 -10.89 19.60
C GLN A 114 -12.39 -10.82 20.54
N ASN A 115 -13.42 -10.05 20.18
CA ASN A 115 -14.61 -9.86 21.01
C ASN A 115 -15.72 -10.89 20.72
N ALA A 116 -15.55 -11.74 19.71
CA ALA A 116 -16.50 -12.80 19.40
C ALA A 116 -16.29 -14.00 20.34
N ASP A 117 -17.38 -14.58 20.85
CA ASP A 117 -17.32 -15.83 21.63
C ASP A 117 -16.84 -17.00 20.77
N ASN A 118 -17.18 -16.99 19.48
CA ASN A 118 -16.74 -17.95 18.47
C ASN A 118 -16.34 -17.20 17.18
N PRO A 119 -15.09 -17.35 16.68
CA PRO A 119 -14.64 -16.76 15.42
C PRO A 119 -15.56 -17.01 14.23
N ALA A 120 -16.22 -18.17 14.17
CA ALA A 120 -17.12 -18.52 13.08
C ALA A 120 -18.33 -17.57 12.95
N ASP A 121 -18.75 -16.93 14.05
CA ASP A 121 -19.92 -16.05 14.07
C ASP A 121 -19.69 -14.73 13.33
N VAL A 122 -18.43 -14.28 13.26
CA VAL A 122 -18.03 -13.02 12.60
C VAL A 122 -17.25 -13.25 11.30
N ALA A 123 -16.92 -14.50 10.98
CA ALA A 123 -16.01 -14.85 9.88
C ALA A 123 -16.47 -14.32 8.51
N PHE A 124 -17.75 -14.47 8.16
CA PHE A 124 -18.29 -13.98 6.88
C PHE A 124 -18.25 -12.45 6.78
N GLU A 125 -18.54 -11.74 7.87
CA GLU A 125 -18.46 -10.28 7.92
C GLU A 125 -17.02 -9.81 7.71
N ILE A 126 -16.06 -10.47 8.37
CA ILE A 126 -14.64 -10.13 8.25
C ILE A 126 -14.13 -10.38 6.82
N ALA A 127 -14.49 -11.52 6.22
CA ALA A 127 -14.10 -11.84 4.85
C ALA A 127 -14.68 -10.85 3.82
N ASP A 128 -15.95 -10.48 3.98
CA ASP A 128 -16.60 -9.46 3.15
C ASP A 128 -15.92 -8.10 3.30
N PHE A 129 -15.62 -7.68 4.54
CA PHE A 129 -14.91 -6.44 4.81
C PHE A 129 -13.50 -6.41 4.21
N ALA A 130 -12.76 -7.52 4.27
CA ALA A 130 -11.45 -7.62 3.64
C ALA A 130 -11.54 -7.40 2.12
N THR A 131 -12.54 -8.00 1.48
CA THR A 131 -12.79 -7.89 0.04
C THR A 131 -13.20 -6.48 -0.37
N ASN A 132 -14.14 -5.88 0.36
CA ASN A 132 -14.82 -4.66 -0.07
C ASN A 132 -14.18 -3.38 0.48
N GLN A 133 -13.40 -3.46 1.56
CA GLN A 133 -12.79 -2.29 2.19
C GLN A 133 -11.25 -2.32 2.11
N ILE A 134 -10.62 -3.44 2.47
CA ILE A 134 -9.15 -3.50 2.55
C ILE A 134 -8.51 -3.61 1.16
N LYS A 135 -8.99 -4.52 0.30
CA LYS A 135 -8.44 -4.67 -1.07
C LYS A 135 -8.45 -3.38 -1.90
N PRO A 136 -9.50 -2.54 -1.89
CA PRO A 136 -9.47 -1.24 -2.57
C PRO A 136 -8.36 -0.30 -2.07
N ILE A 137 -8.07 -0.29 -0.76
CA ILE A 137 -6.98 0.51 -0.20
C ILE A 137 -5.63 -0.01 -0.72
N ILE A 138 -5.43 -1.33 -0.74
CA ILE A 138 -4.21 -1.95 -1.27
C ILE A 138 -4.06 -1.71 -2.78
N SER A 139 -5.15 -1.73 -3.53
CA SER A 139 -5.16 -1.36 -4.95
C SER A 139 -4.71 0.08 -5.16
N ARG A 140 -5.18 1.02 -4.33
CA ARG A 140 -4.73 2.42 -4.35
C ARG A 140 -3.25 2.55 -3.98
N ALA A 141 -2.78 1.83 -2.97
CA ALA A 141 -1.36 1.79 -2.61
C ALA A 141 -0.50 1.27 -3.77
N SER A 142 -0.95 0.21 -4.46
CA SER A 142 -0.31 -0.29 -5.69
C SER A 142 -0.27 0.78 -6.78
N GLY A 143 -1.35 1.53 -6.97
CA GLY A 143 -1.39 2.68 -7.86
C GLY A 143 -0.33 3.73 -7.55
N VAL A 144 -0.16 4.10 -6.28
CA VAL A 144 0.91 5.02 -5.83
C VAL A 144 2.30 4.47 -6.15
N ILE A 145 2.54 3.19 -5.87
CA ILE A 145 3.82 2.52 -6.14
C ILE A 145 4.16 2.55 -7.63
N HIS A 146 3.16 2.39 -8.50
CA HIS A 146 3.35 2.44 -9.95
C HIS A 146 3.32 3.86 -10.55
N GLY A 147 3.08 4.89 -9.74
CA GLY A 147 3.00 6.28 -10.19
C GLY A 147 1.68 6.65 -10.87
N VAL A 148 0.62 5.88 -10.63
CA VAL A 148 -0.73 6.04 -11.21
C VAL A 148 -1.63 6.96 -10.35
N ALA A 149 -1.23 7.30 -9.13
CA ALA A 149 -1.96 8.24 -8.26
C ALA A 149 -1.11 9.51 -8.06
N VAL A 150 -1.52 10.73 -8.43
CA VAL A 150 -2.84 11.36 -8.36
C VAL A 150 -3.06 12.28 -9.58
N ASP A 151 -3.79 11.83 -10.61
CA ASP A 151 -4.30 12.69 -11.70
C ASP A 151 -5.76 13.15 -11.45
N SER A 152 -6.26 13.06 -10.21
CA SER A 152 -7.62 13.52 -9.88
C SER A 152 -7.72 14.99 -9.49
N GLU A 153 -6.62 15.76 -9.52
CA GLU A 153 -6.61 17.21 -9.23
C GLU A 153 -5.74 18.04 -10.21
N ARG A 154 -5.62 17.61 -11.47
CA ARG A 154 -5.22 18.50 -12.57
C ARG A 154 -6.36 18.68 -13.56
N GLY A 155 -7.33 19.49 -13.13
CA GLY A 155 -8.19 20.34 -13.95
C GLY A 155 -8.53 19.91 -15.38
N GLU A 156 -9.30 18.84 -15.56
CA GLU A 156 -10.12 18.63 -16.78
C GLU A 156 -11.50 19.35 -16.67
N GLY A 157 -11.67 20.22 -15.66
CA GLY A 157 -12.95 20.89 -15.38
C GLY A 157 -13.08 22.32 -15.90
N ASP A 158 -11.98 23.02 -16.18
CA ASP A 158 -12.04 24.44 -16.59
C ASP A 158 -12.20 24.62 -18.11
N GLU A 159 -11.62 23.73 -18.92
CA GLU A 159 -11.73 23.83 -20.39
C GLU A 159 -13.12 23.40 -20.90
N ALA A 160 -13.72 22.36 -20.30
CA ALA A 160 -15.04 21.87 -20.71
C ALA A 160 -16.18 22.84 -20.36
N GLN A 161 -16.05 23.62 -19.27
CA GLN A 161 -17.05 24.63 -18.89
C GLN A 161 -16.94 25.88 -19.79
N ALA A 162 -15.71 26.30 -20.14
CA ALA A 162 -15.47 27.45 -21.00
C ALA A 162 -15.95 27.25 -22.45
N GLU A 163 -15.86 26.03 -22.99
CA GLU A 163 -16.41 25.72 -24.32
C GLU A 163 -17.94 25.72 -24.36
N ILE A 164 -18.60 25.26 -23.28
CA ILE A 164 -20.06 25.26 -23.19
C ILE A 164 -20.59 26.70 -23.16
N ASP A 165 -20.01 27.58 -22.33
CA ASP A 165 -20.44 28.98 -22.24
C ASP A 165 -20.18 29.77 -23.55
N ALA A 166 -19.13 29.42 -24.29
CA ALA A 166 -18.85 30.02 -25.61
C ALA A 166 -19.82 29.57 -26.71
N MET A 167 -20.48 28.41 -26.55
CA MET A 167 -21.42 27.88 -27.55
C MET A 167 -22.85 28.44 -27.40
N PHE A 168 -23.14 29.11 -26.28
CA PHE A 168 -24.45 29.70 -25.97
C PHE A 168 -24.43 31.24 -25.82
N ALA A 169 -23.30 31.90 -26.13
CA ALA A 169 -23.14 33.36 -26.15
C ALA A 169 -23.28 33.97 -27.56
#